data_AF-A0A970RQ31-F1
#
_entry.id   AF-A0A970RQ31-F1
#
_cell.length_a   1.000
_cell.length_b   1.000
_cell.length_c   1.000
_cell.angle_alpha   90.00
_cell.angle_beta   90.00
_cell.angle_gamma   90.00
#
_symmetry.space_group_name_H-M   'P 1'
#
loop_
_entity.id
_entity.type
_entity.pdbx_description
1 polymer ?
#
loop_
_entity_poly.entity_id
_entity_poly.type
_entity_poly.pdbx_seq_one_letter_code
_entity_poly.pdbx_strand_id
1 'polypeptide(L)'
;MKSIFSEDELRQRVKEAVIKLNKEDAMHCAPIHSMEEILARKKADDLHLLARMVRIKYITKHKKAELAAKIAKEISAPGNLELLFFGLDFSRWMFFLTVSEKDEYVVDSVLPDYYDLSQNFGLMQLFCHEEKLIFVVPDEVKAGLKALDEDDFIAFKSFSEDVIRFASAAVNLYGALPISLLTELLEEEYKEVAVPEVLAILDQAEIRNEVFCLFEQNVVHRFFEDEDGEVCEEAVRALLENRAGRPRYRPSPEEFFQYADPDFTEALDECERLEEAIYEIVGDAKGLDHLIDDIAFACRVDAPVKDIFSILSDYNVEFRDTRDAEAVTQAIIALKNRSRSWLLFGHSPEELRKTGPKGMGSTGGRSVKPGSGEASSKIVPLFGHSPAESVKTGRNDPCPCGSGKKYKNCCGK
;
A
#
# COMPACT_ATOMS: atom_id res chain seq x y z
N MET A 1 24.26 -4.00 -11.91
CA MET A 1 24.48 -2.94 -12.94
C MET A 1 25.71 -2.09 -12.57
N LYS A 2 26.68 -1.85 -13.46
CA LYS A 2 27.61 -0.70 -13.32
C LYS A 2 27.00 0.44 -14.11
N SER A 3 26.55 1.49 -13.44
CA SER A 3 26.01 2.71 -14.06
C SER A 3 26.97 3.23 -15.14
N ILE A 4 26.42 3.65 -16.29
CA ILE A 4 27.17 4.31 -17.38
C ILE A 4 27.66 5.70 -16.93
N PHE A 5 27.01 6.26 -15.91
CA PHE A 5 27.37 7.50 -15.26
C PHE A 5 28.23 7.23 -14.03
N SER A 6 29.16 8.15 -13.75
CA SER A 6 29.81 8.16 -12.43
C SER A 6 28.77 8.41 -11.33
N GLU A 7 29.08 8.01 -10.09
CA GLU A 7 28.19 8.26 -8.95
C GLU A 7 27.91 9.77 -8.79
N ASP A 8 28.91 10.61 -9.02
CA ASP A 8 28.78 12.07 -8.96
C ASP A 8 27.87 12.61 -10.07
N GLU A 9 27.96 12.06 -11.29
CA GLU A 9 27.07 12.43 -12.39
C GLU A 9 25.62 12.03 -12.11
N LEU A 10 25.39 10.85 -11.51
CA LEU A 10 24.05 10.44 -11.08
C LEU A 10 23.49 11.37 -10.02
N ARG A 11 24.27 11.65 -8.96
CA ARG A 11 23.87 12.56 -7.88
C ARG A 11 23.51 13.95 -8.43
N GLN A 12 24.30 14.48 -9.35
CA GLN A 12 24.03 15.79 -9.96
C GLN A 12 22.74 15.77 -10.79
N ARG A 13 22.52 14.73 -11.61
CA ARG A 13 21.31 14.62 -12.43
C ARG A 13 20.05 14.45 -11.58
N VAL A 14 20.13 13.69 -10.49
CA VAL A 14 19.04 13.56 -9.51
C VAL A 14 18.77 14.93 -8.88
N LYS A 15 19.79 15.65 -8.41
CA LYS A 15 19.62 16.99 -7.84
C LYS A 15 18.94 17.95 -8.83
N GLU A 16 19.35 17.95 -10.09
CA GLU A 16 18.73 18.79 -11.14
C GLU A 16 17.27 18.42 -11.41
N ALA A 17 16.95 17.12 -11.42
CA ALA A 17 15.58 16.64 -11.55
C ALA A 17 14.70 17.10 -10.37
N VAL A 18 15.21 17.00 -9.13
CA VAL A 18 14.50 17.46 -7.93
C VAL A 18 14.27 18.97 -7.95
N ILE A 19 15.29 19.77 -8.32
CA ILE A 19 15.14 21.23 -8.45
C ILE A 19 14.04 21.57 -9.47
N LYS A 20 14.01 20.85 -10.60
CA LYS A 20 12.98 21.05 -11.62
C LYS A 20 11.58 20.75 -11.06
N LEU A 21 11.40 19.63 -10.37
CA LEU A 21 10.13 19.29 -9.70
C LEU A 21 9.73 20.36 -8.68
N ASN A 22 10.65 20.80 -7.82
CA ASN A 22 10.38 21.86 -6.86
C ASN A 22 9.92 23.16 -7.54
N LYS A 23 10.54 23.55 -8.66
CA LYS A 23 10.12 24.73 -9.42
C LYS A 23 8.74 24.56 -10.06
N GLU A 24 8.39 23.36 -10.51
CA GLU A 24 7.08 23.04 -11.08
C GLU A 24 5.96 23.06 -10.02
N ASP A 25 6.26 22.59 -8.80
CA ASP A 25 5.34 22.60 -7.66
C ASP A 25 5.19 23.98 -7.00
N ALA A 26 6.19 24.85 -7.16
CA ALA A 26 6.27 26.13 -6.48
C ALA A 26 5.26 27.16 -7.00
N MET A 27 4.80 28.02 -6.09
CA MET A 27 4.10 29.23 -6.48
C MET A 27 5.09 30.29 -6.96
N HIS A 28 4.98 30.71 -8.23
CA HIS A 28 5.89 31.70 -8.83
C HIS A 28 5.51 33.15 -8.46
N CYS A 29 5.79 33.53 -7.22
CA CYS A 29 5.64 34.88 -6.72
C CYS A 29 6.51 35.12 -5.47
N ALA A 30 6.55 36.37 -5.00
CA ALA A 30 7.11 36.67 -3.67
C ALA A 30 6.38 35.84 -2.57
N PRO A 31 7.08 35.45 -1.49
CA PRO A 31 6.49 34.70 -0.39
C PRO A 31 5.25 35.39 0.20
N ILE A 32 4.27 34.58 0.59
CA ILE A 32 3.01 35.02 1.20
C ILE A 32 2.86 34.26 2.51
N HIS A 33 2.44 34.96 3.56
CA HIS A 33 2.35 34.41 4.92
C HIS A 33 0.92 34.13 5.38
N SER A 34 -0.09 34.76 4.78
CA SER A 34 -1.49 34.46 5.10
C SER A 34 -1.97 33.23 4.34
N MET A 35 -2.57 32.28 5.06
CA MET A 35 -3.19 31.10 4.47
C MET A 35 -4.27 31.46 3.46
N GLU A 36 -5.13 32.43 3.76
CA GLU A 36 -6.20 32.87 2.86
C GLU A 36 -5.62 33.36 1.51
N GLU A 37 -4.57 34.17 1.56
CA GLU A 37 -3.93 34.72 0.36
C GLU A 37 -3.22 33.64 -0.46
N ILE A 38 -2.57 32.67 0.20
CA ILE A 38 -1.97 31.50 -0.45
C ILE A 38 -3.05 30.69 -1.17
N LEU A 39 -4.12 30.34 -0.46
CA LEU A 39 -5.21 29.53 -1.00
C LEU A 39 -5.92 30.25 -2.16
N ALA A 40 -6.09 31.57 -2.08
CA ALA A 40 -6.67 32.35 -3.18
C ALA A 40 -5.88 32.23 -4.50
N ARG A 41 -4.59 31.88 -4.45
CA ARG A 41 -3.73 31.66 -5.62
C ARG A 41 -3.71 30.22 -6.14
N LYS A 42 -4.11 29.22 -5.35
CA LYS A 42 -4.18 27.81 -5.80
C LYS A 42 -5.17 27.59 -6.94
N LYS A 43 -5.08 26.47 -7.67
CA LYS A 43 -6.03 26.17 -8.76
C LYS A 43 -7.40 25.83 -8.15
N ALA A 44 -8.45 25.93 -8.96
CA ALA A 44 -9.81 25.63 -8.50
C ALA A 44 -9.94 24.16 -8.04
N ASP A 45 -9.27 23.23 -8.74
CA ASP A 45 -9.29 21.81 -8.40
C ASP A 45 -8.61 21.54 -7.06
N ASP A 46 -7.46 22.17 -6.78
CA ASP A 46 -6.78 22.08 -5.49
C ASP A 46 -7.68 22.59 -4.34
N LEU A 47 -8.38 23.70 -4.57
CA LEU A 47 -9.33 24.26 -3.59
C LEU A 47 -10.54 23.35 -3.39
N HIS A 48 -11.02 22.67 -4.44
CA HIS A 48 -12.10 21.70 -4.31
C HIS A 48 -11.66 20.47 -3.53
N LEU A 49 -10.43 19.99 -3.72
CA LEU A 49 -9.86 18.89 -2.95
C LEU A 49 -9.77 19.25 -1.46
N LEU A 50 -9.14 20.39 -1.16
CA LEU A 50 -9.04 20.93 0.20
C LEU A 50 -10.42 21.12 0.85
N ALA A 51 -11.38 21.71 0.13
CA ALA A 51 -12.73 21.92 0.65
C ALA A 51 -13.46 20.60 0.97
N ARG A 52 -13.23 19.52 0.20
CA ARG A 52 -13.77 18.20 0.53
C ARG A 52 -13.13 17.62 1.78
N MET A 53 -11.81 17.73 1.89
CA MET A 53 -11.04 17.27 3.05
C MET A 53 -11.55 17.91 4.35
N VAL A 54 -11.74 19.24 4.36
CA VAL A 54 -12.33 19.95 5.51
C VAL A 54 -13.87 19.97 5.53
N ARG A 55 -14.51 19.10 4.75
CA ARG A 55 -15.98 18.85 4.76
C ARG A 55 -16.86 20.08 4.48
N ILE A 56 -16.37 21.05 3.70
CA ILE A 56 -17.16 22.21 3.25
C ILE A 56 -18.22 21.76 2.25
N LYS A 57 -19.50 22.04 2.56
CA LYS A 57 -20.64 21.72 1.69
C LYS A 57 -20.84 22.77 0.60
N TYR A 58 -21.45 22.34 -0.51
CA TYR A 58 -21.85 23.20 -1.64
C TYR A 58 -20.69 23.99 -2.28
N ILE A 59 -19.52 23.35 -2.40
CA ILE A 59 -18.27 23.93 -2.93
C ILE A 59 -18.49 24.75 -4.22
N THR A 60 -19.25 24.21 -5.18
CA THR A 60 -19.51 24.83 -6.49
C THR A 60 -20.32 26.12 -6.45
N LYS A 61 -20.93 26.47 -5.30
CA LYS A 61 -21.67 27.72 -5.12
C LYS A 61 -20.80 28.89 -4.63
N HIS A 62 -19.58 28.62 -4.18
CA HIS A 62 -18.69 29.63 -3.63
C HIS A 62 -17.80 30.23 -4.72
N LYS A 63 -17.59 31.55 -4.66
CA LYS A 63 -16.54 32.19 -5.46
C LYS A 63 -15.17 31.76 -4.92
N LYS A 64 -14.15 31.72 -5.78
CA LYS A 64 -12.80 31.25 -5.42
C LYS A 64 -12.25 31.89 -4.14
N ALA A 65 -12.30 33.22 -4.02
CA ALA A 65 -11.81 33.95 -2.85
C ALA A 65 -12.61 33.62 -1.58
N GLU A 66 -13.94 33.53 -1.68
CA GLU A 66 -14.80 33.14 -0.55
C GLU A 66 -14.52 31.70 -0.10
N LEU A 67 -14.29 30.80 -1.07
CA LEU A 67 -13.94 29.41 -0.78
C LEU A 67 -12.57 29.32 -0.08
N ALA A 68 -11.57 30.06 -0.57
CA ALA A 68 -10.24 30.13 0.04
C ALA A 68 -10.30 30.60 1.50
N ALA A 69 -11.04 31.67 1.80
CA ALA A 69 -11.23 32.16 3.16
C ALA A 69 -11.91 31.13 4.08
N LYS A 70 -12.92 30.41 3.56
CA LYS A 70 -13.59 29.34 4.31
C LYS A 70 -12.66 28.17 4.59
N ILE A 71 -11.92 27.71 3.59
CA ILE A 71 -10.92 26.65 3.76
C ILE A 71 -9.88 27.08 4.79
N ALA A 72 -9.35 28.30 4.70
CA ALA A 72 -8.36 28.81 5.63
C ALA A 72 -8.86 28.75 7.08
N LYS A 73 -10.11 29.18 7.30
CA LYS A 73 -10.77 29.13 8.60
C LYS A 73 -10.92 27.71 9.13
N GLU A 74 -11.35 26.76 8.28
CA GLU A 74 -11.54 25.37 8.70
C GLU A 74 -10.20 24.66 8.99
N ILE A 75 -9.17 24.85 8.15
CA ILE A 75 -7.82 24.30 8.39
C ILE A 75 -7.24 24.86 9.69
N SER A 76 -7.42 26.16 9.95
CA SER A 76 -6.88 26.83 11.14
C SER A 76 -7.67 26.54 12.42
N ALA A 77 -8.76 25.78 12.35
CA ALA A 77 -9.51 25.36 13.54
C ALA A 77 -8.68 24.31 14.32
N PRO A 78 -8.50 24.43 15.65
CA PRO A 78 -7.57 23.60 16.42
C PRO A 78 -7.68 22.10 16.16
N GLY A 79 -8.89 21.52 16.25
CA GLY A 79 -9.08 20.08 16.05
C GLY A 79 -8.84 19.61 14.60
N ASN A 80 -9.09 20.45 13.60
CA ASN A 80 -8.75 20.11 12.21
C ASN A 80 -7.24 20.21 12.01
N LEU A 81 -6.60 21.21 12.60
CA LEU A 81 -5.17 21.41 12.49
C LEU A 81 -4.38 20.27 13.14
N GLU A 82 -4.80 19.83 14.34
CA GLU A 82 -4.26 18.64 15.01
C GLU A 82 -4.38 17.39 14.14
N LEU A 83 -5.53 17.17 13.50
CA LEU A 83 -5.72 16.05 12.58
C LEU A 83 -4.81 16.14 11.33
N LEU A 84 -4.61 17.34 10.79
CA LEU A 84 -3.73 17.53 9.65
C LEU A 84 -2.25 17.34 10.02
N PHE A 85 -1.85 17.75 11.23
CA PHE A 85 -0.51 17.46 11.77
C PHE A 85 -0.31 15.97 12.03
N PHE A 86 -1.33 15.27 12.53
CA PHE A 86 -1.33 13.82 12.67
C PHE A 86 -1.07 13.13 11.32
N GLY A 87 -1.70 13.60 10.25
CA GLY A 87 -1.55 13.05 8.90
C GLY A 87 -0.14 13.16 8.31
N LEU A 88 0.74 14.00 8.85
CA LEU A 88 2.14 14.04 8.42
C LEU A 88 2.90 12.90 9.09
N ASP A 89 3.50 11.98 8.33
CA ASP A 89 4.41 10.98 8.95
C ASP A 89 5.60 11.63 9.66
N PHE A 90 6.40 10.84 10.36
CA PHE A 90 7.55 11.35 11.11
C PHE A 90 8.51 12.21 10.26
N SER A 91 8.84 11.78 9.02
CA SER A 91 9.77 12.50 8.15
C SER A 91 9.21 13.84 7.69
N ARG A 92 7.95 13.86 7.26
CA ARG A 92 7.21 15.06 6.85
C ARG A 92 7.00 16.02 8.02
N TRP A 93 6.69 15.49 9.20
CA TRP A 93 6.55 16.26 10.44
C TRP A 93 7.85 16.95 10.85
N MET A 94 8.98 16.24 10.83
CA MET A 94 10.28 16.82 11.18
C MET A 94 10.70 17.91 10.19
N PHE A 95 10.45 17.71 8.90
CA PHE A 95 10.68 18.75 7.90
C PHE A 95 9.76 19.97 8.14
N PHE A 96 8.46 19.74 8.36
CA PHE A 96 7.51 20.80 8.69
C PHE A 96 7.95 21.63 9.91
N LEU A 97 8.36 20.99 11.01
CA LEU A 97 8.86 21.68 12.19
C LEU A 97 10.07 22.56 11.87
N THR A 98 11.03 22.03 11.11
CA THR A 98 12.23 22.79 10.67
C THR A 98 11.87 24.05 9.89
N VAL A 99 10.88 23.97 8.99
CA VAL A 99 10.39 25.13 8.23
C VAL A 99 9.65 26.10 9.16
N SER A 100 8.83 25.60 10.07
CA SER A 100 7.97 26.40 10.95
C SER A 100 8.74 27.35 11.88
N GLU A 101 9.99 27.02 12.21
CA GLU A 101 10.89 27.85 13.01
C GLU A 101 11.36 29.12 12.29
N LYS A 102 11.23 29.19 10.95
CA LYS A 102 11.68 30.32 10.15
C LYS A 102 10.50 31.09 9.58
N ASP A 103 10.70 32.39 9.36
CA ASP A 103 9.72 33.19 8.61
C ASP A 103 9.69 32.77 7.15
N GLU A 104 10.87 32.61 6.54
CA GLU A 104 11.07 32.09 5.19
C GLU A 104 12.25 31.08 5.24
N TYR A 105 12.01 29.84 4.79
CA TYR A 105 13.03 28.80 4.76
C TYR A 105 13.53 28.58 3.33
N VAL A 106 14.71 29.12 3.03
CA VAL A 106 15.34 29.04 1.70
C VAL A 106 16.10 27.72 1.56
N VAL A 107 15.88 27.02 0.46
CA VAL A 107 16.50 25.72 0.16
C VAL A 107 17.08 25.67 -1.24
N ASP A 108 18.05 24.78 -1.44
CA ASP A 108 18.56 24.42 -2.77
C ASP A 108 17.57 23.51 -3.53
N SER A 109 17.11 22.45 -2.83
CA SER A 109 16.26 21.39 -3.37
C SER A 109 15.74 20.52 -2.23
N VAL A 110 14.51 20.03 -2.32
CA VAL A 110 13.90 19.11 -1.34
C VAL A 110 13.13 18.05 -2.10
N LEU A 111 13.23 16.76 -1.73
CA LEU A 111 12.39 15.73 -2.37
C LEU A 111 10.91 16.00 -2.07
N PRO A 112 10.01 15.94 -3.06
CA PRO A 112 8.57 16.17 -2.87
C PRO A 112 7.96 15.41 -1.69
N ASP A 113 8.40 14.17 -1.48
CA ASP A 113 7.94 13.30 -0.39
C ASP A 113 8.06 13.91 1.02
N TYR A 114 8.91 14.92 1.24
CA TYR A 114 9.01 15.60 2.54
C TYR A 114 7.97 16.71 2.75
N TYR A 115 7.38 17.27 1.68
CA TYR A 115 6.55 18.47 1.77
C TYR A 115 5.22 18.39 1.04
N ASP A 116 5.05 17.47 0.10
CA ASP A 116 3.88 17.35 -0.77
C ASP A 116 2.57 17.32 0.00
N LEU A 117 2.48 16.45 1.01
CA LEU A 117 1.31 16.27 1.84
C LEU A 117 1.02 17.52 2.68
N SER A 118 2.04 18.06 3.34
CA SER A 118 1.95 19.30 4.11
C SER A 118 1.48 20.47 3.25
N GLN A 119 1.94 20.55 1.99
CA GLN A 119 1.52 21.57 1.02
C GLN A 119 0.09 21.33 0.51
N ASN A 120 -0.28 20.07 0.30
CA ASN A 120 -1.61 19.67 -0.13
C ASN A 120 -2.65 19.90 0.96
N PHE A 121 -2.27 19.76 2.24
CA PHE A 121 -3.08 20.13 3.40
C PHE A 121 -3.13 21.64 3.68
N GLY A 122 -2.35 22.45 2.95
CA GLY A 122 -2.26 23.89 3.16
C GLY A 122 -1.47 24.31 4.39
N LEU A 123 -0.75 23.39 5.03
CA LEU A 123 0.08 23.64 6.22
C LEU A 123 1.37 24.39 5.89
N MET A 124 1.87 24.26 4.66
CA MET A 124 3.01 24.99 4.15
C MET A 124 2.84 25.29 2.66
N GLN A 125 3.67 26.17 2.11
CA GLN A 125 3.72 26.45 0.68
C GLN A 125 5.14 26.71 0.21
N LEU A 126 5.53 26.05 -0.88
CA LEU A 126 6.75 26.35 -1.61
C LEU A 126 6.52 27.50 -2.59
N PHE A 127 7.44 28.46 -2.60
CA PHE A 127 7.50 29.60 -3.51
C PHE A 127 8.78 29.57 -4.34
N CYS A 128 8.69 30.11 -5.55
CA CYS A 128 9.83 30.39 -6.40
C CYS A 128 9.89 31.89 -6.68
N HIS A 129 10.86 32.57 -6.06
CA HIS A 129 11.07 34.01 -6.19
C HIS A 129 12.54 34.31 -6.41
N GLU A 130 12.87 35.10 -7.43
CA GLU A 130 14.27 35.43 -7.78
C GLU A 130 15.19 34.20 -7.92
N GLU A 131 14.70 33.13 -8.56
CA GLU A 131 15.36 31.82 -8.70
C GLU A 131 15.62 31.06 -7.39
N LYS A 132 15.13 31.55 -6.25
CA LYS A 132 15.22 30.87 -4.96
C LYS A 132 13.94 30.08 -4.66
N LEU A 133 14.13 28.90 -4.08
CA LEU A 133 13.07 28.08 -3.53
C LEU A 133 12.89 28.43 -2.05
N ILE A 134 11.68 28.80 -1.66
CA ILE A 134 11.38 29.35 -0.34
C ILE A 134 10.12 28.67 0.21
N PHE A 135 10.25 27.96 1.33
CA PHE A 135 9.09 27.46 2.06
C PHE A 135 8.59 28.49 3.07
N VAL A 136 7.28 28.62 3.16
CA VAL A 136 6.60 29.37 4.21
C VAL A 136 5.52 28.51 4.85
N VAL A 137 5.50 28.47 6.17
CA VAL A 137 4.36 28.00 6.96
C VAL A 137 3.46 29.22 7.24
N PRO A 138 2.16 29.18 6.89
CA PRO A 138 1.27 30.31 7.11
C PRO A 138 1.19 30.73 8.57
N ASP A 139 0.96 32.03 8.82
CA ASP A 139 0.92 32.60 10.17
C ASP A 139 -0.16 31.95 11.04
N GLU A 140 -1.30 31.60 10.45
CA GLU A 140 -2.39 30.92 11.13
C GLU A 140 -1.99 29.51 11.60
N VAL A 141 -1.19 28.78 10.80
CA VAL A 141 -0.65 27.46 11.16
C VAL A 141 0.39 27.59 12.25
N LYS A 142 1.30 28.56 12.15
CA LYS A 142 2.29 28.85 13.21
C LYS A 142 1.62 29.20 14.53
N ALA A 143 0.54 29.97 14.48
CA ALA A 143 -0.24 30.31 15.67
C ALA A 143 -0.90 29.09 16.29
N GLY A 144 -1.48 28.21 15.47
CA GLY A 144 -2.05 26.93 15.91
C GLY A 144 -1.00 25.99 16.50
N LEU A 145 0.16 25.84 15.86
CA LEU A 145 1.29 25.04 16.36
C LEU A 145 1.74 25.52 17.75
N LYS A 146 1.86 26.84 17.97
CA LYS A 146 2.21 27.43 19.28
C LYS A 146 1.14 27.26 20.35
N ALA A 147 -0.11 27.00 19.94
CA ALA A 147 -1.23 26.81 20.85
C ALA A 147 -1.42 25.33 21.26
N LEU A 148 -0.70 24.40 20.62
CA LEU A 148 -0.68 23.00 21.03
C LEU A 148 0.03 22.86 22.38
N ASP A 149 -0.46 21.92 23.18
CA ASP A 149 0.35 21.36 24.25
C ASP A 149 1.43 20.47 23.61
N GLU A 150 2.64 21.02 23.50
CA GLU A 150 3.73 20.41 22.74
C GLU A 150 4.11 19.03 23.29
N ASP A 151 4.12 18.86 24.62
CA ASP A 151 4.50 17.61 25.26
C ASP A 151 3.46 16.51 25.02
N ASP A 152 2.17 16.83 25.21
CA ASP A 152 1.07 15.87 25.02
C ASP A 152 0.90 15.49 23.54
N PHE A 153 1.00 16.46 22.62
CA PHE A 153 0.85 16.19 21.20
C PHE A 153 2.03 15.39 20.65
N ILE A 154 3.27 15.68 21.06
CA ILE A 154 4.44 14.91 20.64
C ILE A 154 4.37 13.47 21.16
N ALA A 155 3.96 13.27 22.42
CA ALA A 155 3.79 11.94 22.98
C ALA A 155 2.72 11.15 22.22
N PHE A 156 1.55 11.75 21.98
CA PHE A 156 0.47 11.17 21.19
C PHE A 156 0.94 10.82 19.77
N LYS A 157 1.63 11.76 19.12
CA LYS A 157 2.13 11.56 17.75
C LYS A 157 3.13 10.41 17.69
N SER A 158 4.10 10.38 18.60
CA SER A 158 5.09 9.29 18.67
C SER A 158 4.40 7.93 18.84
N PHE A 159 3.47 7.83 19.80
CA PHE A 159 2.73 6.60 20.03
C PHE A 159 1.89 6.20 18.80
N SER A 160 1.31 7.19 18.10
CA SER A 160 0.54 6.95 16.89
C SER A 160 1.38 6.42 15.72
N GLU A 161 2.60 6.93 15.52
CA GLU A 161 3.53 6.38 14.53
C GLU A 161 3.84 4.91 14.84
N ASP A 162 4.01 4.56 16.12
CA ASP A 162 4.24 3.17 16.52
C ASP A 162 3.01 2.30 16.24
N VAL A 163 1.80 2.74 16.60
CA VAL A 163 0.56 2.02 16.26
C VAL A 163 0.45 1.74 14.76
N ILE A 164 0.70 2.74 13.92
CA ILE A 164 0.67 2.62 12.46
C ILE A 164 1.75 1.65 11.98
N ARG A 165 2.97 1.75 12.51
CA ARG A 165 4.08 0.86 12.16
C ARG A 165 3.79 -0.60 12.53
N PHE A 166 3.24 -0.84 13.71
CA PHE A 166 2.80 -2.17 14.15
C PHE A 166 1.68 -2.71 13.25
N ALA A 167 0.71 -1.85 12.89
CA ALA A 167 -0.37 -2.22 11.98
C ALA A 167 0.16 -2.63 10.61
N SER A 168 1.04 -1.81 10.00
CA SER A 168 1.68 -2.10 8.71
C SER A 168 2.46 -3.41 8.74
N ALA A 169 3.32 -3.62 9.75
CA ALA A 169 4.04 -4.87 9.92
C ALA A 169 3.10 -6.08 10.09
N ALA A 170 2.06 -5.93 10.91
CA ALA A 170 1.11 -7.00 11.18
C ALA A 170 0.30 -7.38 9.95
N VAL A 171 -0.21 -6.42 9.16
CA VAL A 171 -0.98 -6.75 7.95
C VAL A 171 -0.09 -7.29 6.84
N ASN A 172 1.15 -6.83 6.71
CA ASN A 172 2.08 -7.39 5.73
C ASN A 172 2.46 -8.84 6.07
N LEU A 173 2.57 -9.18 7.35
CA LEU A 173 2.87 -10.56 7.79
C LEU A 173 1.64 -11.47 7.85
N TYR A 174 0.47 -10.97 8.25
CA TYR A 174 -0.71 -11.78 8.56
C TYR A 174 -1.93 -11.53 7.64
N GLY A 175 -1.87 -10.55 6.75
CA GLY A 175 -2.94 -10.14 5.81
C GLY A 175 -4.09 -9.36 6.46
N ALA A 176 -4.59 -9.85 7.58
CA ALA A 176 -5.60 -9.19 8.40
C ALA A 176 -5.41 -9.60 9.86
N LEU A 177 -5.90 -8.83 10.82
CA LEU A 177 -5.97 -9.23 12.23
C LEU A 177 -7.00 -8.43 13.01
N PRO A 178 -7.60 -9.00 14.08
CA PRO A 178 -8.44 -8.25 15.00
C PRO A 178 -7.64 -7.12 15.65
N ILE A 179 -8.28 -5.97 15.87
CA ILE A 179 -7.66 -4.83 16.56
C ILE A 179 -7.21 -5.23 17.98
N SER A 180 -7.93 -6.14 18.63
CA SER A 180 -7.53 -6.68 19.93
C SER A 180 -6.17 -7.38 19.89
N LEU A 181 -5.87 -8.13 18.82
CA LEU A 181 -4.56 -8.79 18.67
C LEU A 181 -3.45 -7.76 18.37
N LEU A 182 -3.74 -6.73 17.58
CA LEU A 182 -2.79 -5.63 17.38
C LEU A 182 -2.50 -4.91 18.71
N THR A 183 -3.53 -4.71 19.53
CA THR A 183 -3.40 -4.13 20.87
C THR A 183 -2.52 -5.01 21.77
N GLU A 184 -2.73 -6.33 21.77
CA GLU A 184 -1.85 -7.28 22.49
C GLU A 184 -0.38 -7.18 22.05
N LEU A 185 -0.10 -6.94 20.76
CA LEU A 185 1.27 -6.73 20.27
C LEU A 185 1.88 -5.43 20.81
N LEU A 186 1.09 -4.36 20.86
CA LEU A 186 1.53 -3.07 21.41
C LEU A 186 1.76 -3.17 22.92
N GLU A 187 0.96 -3.96 23.64
CA GLU A 187 1.12 -4.19 25.09
C GLU A 187 2.45 -4.88 25.47
N GLU A 188 3.12 -5.54 24.53
CA GLU A 188 4.46 -6.10 24.76
C GLU A 188 5.52 -5.00 24.96
N GLU A 189 5.32 -3.83 24.36
CA GLU A 189 6.26 -2.68 24.41
C GLU A 189 5.74 -1.50 25.26
N TYR A 190 4.43 -1.26 25.25
CA TYR A 190 3.78 -0.13 25.92
C TYR A 190 2.90 -0.62 27.06
N LYS A 191 2.89 0.11 28.17
CA LYS A 191 1.97 -0.16 29.30
C LYS A 191 0.66 0.57 29.08
N GLU A 192 -0.44 -0.07 29.49
CA GLU A 192 -1.78 0.54 29.54
C GLU A 192 -2.35 0.95 28.17
N VAL A 193 -2.09 0.17 27.12
CA VAL A 193 -2.70 0.37 25.80
C VAL A 193 -4.14 -0.12 25.79
N ALA A 194 -5.07 0.69 25.27
CA ALA A 194 -6.47 0.32 25.18
C ALA A 194 -6.97 0.25 23.72
N VAL A 195 -7.81 -0.75 23.41
CA VAL A 195 -8.41 -0.93 22.08
C VAL A 195 -9.08 0.35 21.53
N PRO A 196 -9.87 1.13 22.31
CA PRO A 196 -10.50 2.35 21.78
C PRO A 196 -9.50 3.43 21.35
N GLU A 197 -8.34 3.51 22.02
CA GLU A 197 -7.28 4.45 21.68
C GLU A 197 -6.59 4.04 20.39
N VAL A 198 -6.21 2.76 20.27
CA VAL A 198 -5.65 2.19 19.04
C VAL A 198 -6.61 2.36 17.87
N LEU A 199 -7.90 2.06 18.06
CA LEU A 199 -8.92 2.23 17.03
C LEU A 199 -9.02 3.70 16.56
N ALA A 200 -9.00 4.66 17.49
CA ALA A 200 -9.07 6.08 17.14
C ALA A 200 -7.86 6.52 16.30
N ILE A 201 -6.65 6.04 16.64
CA ILE A 201 -5.43 6.31 15.87
C ILE A 201 -5.53 5.70 14.47
N LEU A 202 -5.98 4.44 14.36
CA LEU A 202 -6.11 3.76 13.06
C LEU A 202 -7.18 4.40 12.17
N ASP A 203 -8.29 4.87 12.76
CA ASP A 203 -9.35 5.61 12.05
C ASP A 203 -8.78 6.93 11.50
N GLN A 204 -7.97 7.65 12.28
CA GLN A 204 -7.30 8.86 11.82
C GLN A 204 -6.22 8.57 10.76
N ALA A 205 -5.57 7.41 10.80
CA ALA A 205 -4.54 7.02 9.84
C ALA A 205 -5.08 6.81 8.41
N GLU A 206 -6.40 6.78 8.20
CA GLU A 206 -7.01 6.72 6.87
C GLU A 206 -6.51 7.87 5.96
N ILE A 207 -6.27 9.05 6.53
CA ILE A 207 -5.75 10.22 5.77
C ILE A 207 -4.35 9.98 5.18
N ARG A 208 -3.59 9.02 5.72
CA ARG A 208 -2.22 8.70 5.31
C ARG A 208 -2.16 7.66 4.20
N ASN A 209 -3.28 7.03 3.84
CA ASN A 209 -3.36 5.97 2.84
C ASN A 209 -2.30 4.86 3.06
N GLU A 210 -2.15 4.44 4.32
CA GLU A 210 -1.22 3.38 4.73
C GLU A 210 -1.58 2.04 4.06
N VAL A 211 -0.68 1.05 4.13
CA VAL A 211 -0.89 -0.29 3.53
C VAL A 211 -2.11 -1.06 4.08
N PHE A 212 -2.75 -0.54 5.13
CA PHE A 212 -3.93 -1.12 5.77
C PHE A 212 -5.16 -0.19 5.73
N CYS A 213 -6.32 -0.80 5.96
CA CYS A 213 -7.58 -0.15 6.25
C CYS A 213 -8.32 -0.84 7.41
N LEU A 214 -9.39 -0.22 7.89
CA LEU A 214 -10.27 -0.79 8.91
C LEU A 214 -11.45 -1.49 8.26
N PHE A 215 -11.71 -2.73 8.67
CA PHE A 215 -12.90 -3.48 8.25
C PHE A 215 -13.51 -4.22 9.45
N GLU A 216 -14.74 -3.84 9.81
CA GLU A 216 -15.42 -4.28 11.03
C GLU A 216 -14.59 -4.01 12.30
N GLN A 217 -14.04 -5.06 12.94
CA GLN A 217 -13.17 -4.97 14.13
C GLN A 217 -11.75 -5.46 13.83
N ASN A 218 -11.35 -5.38 12.55
CA ASN A 218 -10.07 -5.85 12.06
C ASN A 218 -9.30 -4.73 11.37
N VAL A 219 -7.98 -4.82 11.46
CA VAL A 219 -7.04 -4.14 10.58
C VAL A 219 -6.73 -5.08 9.42
N VAL A 220 -6.90 -4.61 8.19
CA VAL A 220 -6.86 -5.43 6.98
C VAL A 220 -5.89 -4.80 5.98
N HIS A 221 -5.09 -5.60 5.31
CA HIS A 221 -4.24 -5.11 4.23
C HIS A 221 -5.10 -4.61 3.07
N ARG A 222 -4.75 -3.47 2.46
CA ARG A 222 -5.45 -2.92 1.28
C ARG A 222 -5.43 -3.80 0.03
N PHE A 223 -4.71 -4.94 0.05
CA PHE A 223 -4.80 -5.94 -1.00
C PHE A 223 -6.23 -6.50 -1.14
N PHE A 224 -7.01 -6.43 -0.07
CA PHE A 224 -8.42 -6.84 -0.10
C PHE A 224 -9.36 -5.75 -0.63
N GLU A 225 -8.88 -4.53 -0.90
CA GLU A 225 -9.66 -3.46 -1.52
C GLU A 225 -9.73 -3.65 -3.04
N ASP A 226 -10.88 -3.33 -3.63
CA ASP A 226 -11.03 -3.21 -5.07
C ASP A 226 -10.63 -1.81 -5.59
N GLU A 227 -10.82 -1.55 -6.88
CA GLU A 227 -10.49 -0.27 -7.52
C GLU A 227 -11.28 0.92 -6.95
N ASP A 228 -12.43 0.67 -6.32
CA ASP A 228 -13.26 1.69 -5.68
C ASP A 228 -12.92 1.87 -4.18
N GLY A 229 -11.97 1.09 -3.65
CA GLY A 229 -11.55 1.12 -2.25
C GLY A 229 -12.43 0.27 -1.32
N GLU A 230 -13.31 -0.57 -1.86
CA GLU A 230 -14.21 -1.40 -1.06
C GLU A 230 -13.55 -2.75 -0.73
N VAL A 231 -13.60 -3.13 0.55
CA VAL A 231 -12.98 -4.37 1.04
C VAL A 231 -13.82 -5.58 0.66
N CYS A 232 -13.21 -6.61 0.06
CA CYS A 232 -13.84 -7.90 -0.20
C CYS A 232 -14.08 -8.68 1.10
N GLU A 233 -15.27 -8.51 1.68
CA GLU A 233 -15.74 -9.14 2.92
C GLU A 233 -15.55 -10.68 2.90
N GLU A 234 -15.89 -11.34 1.80
CA GLU A 234 -15.78 -12.80 1.70
C GLU A 234 -14.32 -13.28 1.80
N ALA A 235 -13.39 -12.55 1.17
CA ALA A 235 -11.97 -12.90 1.18
C ALA A 235 -11.36 -12.73 2.58
N VAL A 236 -11.67 -11.61 3.25
CA VAL A 236 -11.21 -11.35 4.63
C VAL A 236 -11.78 -12.41 5.58
N ARG A 237 -13.09 -12.70 5.52
CA ARG A 237 -13.71 -13.71 6.38
C ARG A 237 -13.14 -15.10 6.13
N ALA A 238 -12.96 -15.49 4.86
CA ALA A 238 -12.35 -16.77 4.52
C ALA A 238 -10.93 -16.89 5.09
N LEU A 239 -10.11 -15.83 5.02
CA LEU A 239 -8.77 -15.82 5.63
C LEU A 239 -8.83 -16.03 7.14
N LEU A 240 -9.67 -15.26 7.84
CA LEU A 240 -9.83 -15.32 9.30
C LEU A 240 -10.35 -16.69 9.77
N GLU A 241 -11.31 -17.28 9.05
CA GLU A 241 -11.87 -18.59 9.35
C GLU A 241 -10.86 -19.72 9.14
N ASN A 242 -10.09 -19.70 8.04
CA ASN A 242 -9.10 -20.75 7.74
C ASN A 242 -7.97 -20.85 8.77
N ARG A 243 -7.65 -19.74 9.43
CA ARG A 243 -6.62 -19.69 10.48
C ARG A 243 -7.20 -19.77 11.90
N ALA A 244 -8.51 -19.90 12.06
CA ALA A 244 -9.14 -19.93 13.39
C ALA A 244 -8.51 -21.05 14.26
N GLY A 245 -8.07 -20.68 15.46
CA GLY A 245 -7.43 -21.60 16.41
C GLY A 245 -5.96 -21.96 16.10
N ARG A 246 -5.38 -21.48 15.00
CA ARG A 246 -3.95 -21.63 14.70
C ARG A 246 -3.13 -20.58 15.48
N PRO A 247 -2.02 -20.96 16.13
CA PRO A 247 -1.11 -19.97 16.70
C PRO A 247 -0.40 -19.18 15.58
N ARG A 248 -0.37 -17.85 15.70
CA ARG A 248 0.41 -16.98 14.81
C ARG A 248 1.89 -17.33 14.83
N TYR A 249 2.57 -17.08 13.72
CA TYR A 249 4.02 -16.98 13.73
C TYR A 249 4.44 -15.81 14.65
N ARG A 250 5.56 -15.97 15.36
CA ARG A 250 6.06 -14.96 16.31
C ARG A 250 7.53 -14.67 15.97
N PRO A 251 7.81 -13.71 15.06
CA PRO A 251 9.17 -13.27 14.76
C PRO A 251 9.81 -12.57 15.96
N SER A 252 11.12 -12.32 15.89
CA SER A 252 11.77 -11.35 16.79
C SER A 252 11.25 -9.93 16.50
N PRO A 253 11.37 -8.96 17.42
CA PRO A 253 11.00 -7.57 17.14
C PRO A 253 11.72 -6.99 15.91
N GLU A 254 13.02 -7.28 15.76
CA GLU A 254 13.82 -6.84 14.62
C GLU A 254 13.27 -7.38 13.29
N GLU A 255 12.93 -8.67 13.22
CA GLU A 255 12.33 -9.29 12.04
C GLU A 255 10.90 -8.78 11.81
N PHE A 256 10.11 -8.61 12.86
CA PHE A 256 8.73 -8.12 12.77
C PHE A 256 8.67 -6.76 12.07
N PHE A 257 9.51 -5.81 12.49
CA PHE A 257 9.47 -4.46 11.95
C PHE A 257 10.07 -4.31 10.55
N GLN A 258 10.73 -5.33 10.01
CA GLN A 258 11.07 -5.35 8.59
C GLN A 258 9.79 -5.37 7.73
N TYR A 259 8.75 -6.05 8.18
CA TYR A 259 7.45 -6.08 7.49
C TYR A 259 6.72 -4.72 7.50
N ALA A 260 7.15 -3.73 8.28
CA ALA A 260 6.56 -2.40 8.20
C ALA A 260 6.99 -1.64 6.94
N ASP A 261 8.11 -2.04 6.34
CA ASP A 261 8.61 -1.47 5.08
C ASP A 261 7.82 -2.06 3.90
N PRO A 262 7.15 -1.23 3.07
CA PRO A 262 6.40 -1.70 1.91
C PRO A 262 7.27 -2.40 0.87
N ASP A 263 8.57 -2.09 0.81
CA ASP A 263 9.51 -2.67 -0.15
C ASP A 263 10.21 -3.92 0.40
N PHE A 264 9.79 -4.42 1.57
CA PHE A 264 10.42 -5.57 2.20
C PHE A 264 10.01 -6.92 1.57
N THR A 265 10.99 -7.53 0.92
CA THR A 265 10.96 -8.94 0.50
C THR A 265 11.88 -9.77 1.40
N GLU A 266 11.40 -10.96 1.82
CA GLU A 266 12.23 -11.87 2.61
C GLU A 266 13.46 -12.31 1.78
N ALA A 267 14.65 -12.15 2.33
CA ALA A 267 15.89 -12.60 1.71
C ALA A 267 16.01 -14.13 1.75
N LEU A 268 15.35 -14.80 0.81
CA LEU A 268 15.34 -16.25 0.65
C LEU A 268 16.24 -16.67 -0.50
N ASP A 269 17.07 -17.70 -0.31
CA ASP A 269 17.82 -18.36 -1.40
C ASP A 269 16.90 -18.77 -2.56
N GLU A 270 15.62 -19.04 -2.27
CA GLU A 270 14.62 -19.38 -3.27
C GLU A 270 14.26 -18.21 -4.20
N CYS A 271 14.37 -16.95 -3.75
CA CYS A 271 14.22 -15.77 -4.60
C CYS A 271 15.36 -15.70 -5.62
N GLU A 272 16.61 -15.88 -5.16
CA GLU A 272 17.79 -15.89 -6.04
C GLU A 272 17.72 -17.04 -7.06
N ARG A 273 17.31 -18.24 -6.65
CA ARG A 273 17.13 -19.37 -7.58
C ARG A 273 16.05 -19.11 -8.63
N LEU A 274 14.97 -18.44 -8.25
CA LEU A 274 13.91 -18.07 -9.19
C LEU A 274 14.41 -17.00 -10.17
N GLU A 275 15.15 -16.01 -9.67
CA GLU A 275 15.81 -14.99 -10.48
C GLU A 275 16.75 -15.63 -11.52
N GLU A 276 17.63 -16.54 -11.10
CA GLU A 276 18.54 -17.27 -11.97
C GLU A 276 17.78 -18.07 -13.05
N ALA A 277 16.72 -18.80 -12.66
CA ALA A 277 15.93 -19.60 -13.59
C ALA A 277 15.24 -18.74 -14.66
N ILE A 278 14.74 -17.56 -14.29
CA ILE A 278 14.11 -16.63 -15.23
C ILE A 278 15.19 -15.96 -16.10
N TYR A 279 16.31 -15.56 -15.50
CA TYR A 279 17.44 -14.95 -16.20
C TYR A 279 18.00 -15.85 -17.31
N GLU A 280 18.05 -17.17 -17.13
CA GLU A 280 18.47 -18.12 -18.17
C GLU A 280 17.54 -18.13 -19.41
N ILE A 281 16.31 -17.65 -19.26
CA ILE A 281 15.29 -17.63 -20.32
C ILE A 281 15.33 -16.28 -21.04
N VAL A 282 15.20 -15.18 -20.30
CA VAL A 282 15.02 -13.83 -20.87
C VAL A 282 16.32 -13.02 -20.95
N GLY A 283 17.39 -13.47 -20.29
CA GLY A 283 18.65 -12.74 -20.17
C GLY A 283 18.53 -11.52 -19.26
N ASP A 284 19.32 -10.48 -19.56
CA ASP A 284 19.31 -9.21 -18.85
C ASP A 284 18.03 -8.42 -19.19
N ALA A 285 16.95 -8.73 -18.46
CA ALA A 285 15.66 -8.05 -18.56
C ALA A 285 15.54 -6.99 -17.47
N LYS A 286 15.14 -5.78 -17.86
CA LYS A 286 14.87 -4.69 -16.92
C LYS A 286 13.65 -5.03 -16.07
N GLY A 287 13.76 -4.90 -14.74
CA GLY A 287 12.67 -5.14 -13.79
C GLY A 287 12.56 -6.58 -13.30
N LEU A 288 13.62 -7.38 -13.46
CA LEU A 288 13.65 -8.75 -12.93
C LEU A 288 13.55 -8.77 -11.41
N ASP A 289 14.15 -7.81 -10.72
CA ASP A 289 14.00 -7.57 -9.28
C ASP A 289 12.53 -7.38 -8.89
N HIS A 290 11.83 -6.45 -9.54
CA HIS A 290 10.40 -6.22 -9.30
C HIS A 290 9.53 -7.45 -9.59
N LEU A 291 9.86 -8.21 -10.63
CA LEU A 291 9.18 -9.47 -10.92
C LEU A 291 9.32 -10.48 -9.77
N ILE A 292 10.50 -10.61 -9.19
CA ILE A 292 10.72 -11.53 -8.06
C ILE A 292 9.95 -11.06 -6.82
N ASP A 293 9.94 -9.76 -6.55
CA ASP A 293 9.15 -9.17 -5.46
C ASP A 293 7.64 -9.43 -5.63
N ASP A 294 7.09 -9.23 -6.84
CA ASP A 294 5.68 -9.51 -7.15
C ASP A 294 5.33 -11.00 -6.98
N ILE A 295 6.22 -11.90 -7.41
CA ILE A 295 6.01 -13.35 -7.21
C ILE A 295 6.12 -13.73 -5.73
N ALA A 296 7.05 -13.14 -4.99
CA ALA A 296 7.20 -13.38 -3.55
C ALA A 296 5.95 -12.90 -2.79
N PHE A 297 5.43 -11.73 -3.13
CA PHE A 297 4.16 -11.22 -2.62
C PHE A 297 2.98 -12.14 -2.99
N ALA A 298 2.90 -12.58 -4.25
CA ALA A 298 1.89 -13.54 -4.69
C ALA A 298 1.96 -14.87 -3.90
N CYS A 299 3.17 -15.33 -3.55
CA CYS A 299 3.34 -16.49 -2.68
C CYS A 299 2.80 -16.23 -1.26
N ARG A 300 3.04 -15.03 -0.72
CA ARG A 300 2.62 -14.59 0.62
C ARG A 300 1.11 -14.50 0.78
N VAL A 301 0.41 -14.02 -0.24
CA VAL A 301 -1.06 -13.98 -0.28
C VAL A 301 -1.68 -15.34 -0.70
N ASP A 302 -0.86 -16.39 -0.76
CA ASP A 302 -1.26 -17.74 -1.16
C ASP A 302 -1.86 -17.87 -2.57
N ALA A 303 -1.45 -17.00 -3.49
CA ALA A 303 -1.96 -17.01 -4.86
C ALA A 303 -1.83 -18.40 -5.52
N PRO A 304 -2.84 -18.84 -6.28
CA PRO A 304 -2.73 -20.01 -7.14
C PRO A 304 -1.57 -19.86 -8.13
N VAL A 305 -0.88 -20.96 -8.43
CA VAL A 305 0.25 -20.96 -9.37
C VAL A 305 -0.13 -20.35 -10.73
N LYS A 306 -1.37 -20.58 -11.21
CA LYS A 306 -1.88 -19.95 -12.44
C LYS A 306 -1.81 -18.43 -12.45
N ASP A 307 -2.02 -17.79 -11.29
CA ASP A 307 -2.03 -16.33 -11.17
C ASP A 307 -0.60 -15.79 -11.12
N ILE A 308 0.33 -16.57 -10.53
CA ILE A 308 1.79 -16.30 -10.61
C ILE A 308 2.28 -16.36 -12.07
N PHE A 309 1.75 -17.28 -12.89
CA PHE A 309 2.05 -17.33 -14.33
C PHE A 309 1.53 -16.10 -15.10
N SER A 310 0.44 -15.48 -14.65
CA SER A 310 -0.02 -14.21 -15.22
C SER A 310 1.01 -13.10 -14.97
N ILE A 311 1.56 -13.01 -13.76
CA ILE A 311 2.63 -12.04 -13.42
C ILE A 311 3.83 -12.23 -14.35
N LEU A 312 4.30 -13.47 -14.53
CA LEU A 312 5.38 -13.76 -15.48
C LEU A 312 5.07 -13.27 -16.91
N SER A 313 3.81 -13.40 -17.33
CA SER A 313 3.35 -12.95 -18.65
C SER A 313 3.33 -11.43 -18.76
N ASP A 314 2.92 -10.72 -17.70
CA ASP A 314 2.89 -9.26 -17.64
C ASP A 314 4.31 -8.65 -17.76
N TYR A 315 5.31 -9.37 -17.25
CA TYR A 315 6.73 -9.05 -17.42
C TYR A 315 7.36 -9.59 -18.73
N ASN A 316 6.54 -10.11 -19.66
CA ASN A 316 6.96 -10.66 -20.95
C ASN A 316 7.95 -11.83 -20.86
N VAL A 317 7.82 -12.67 -19.83
CA VAL A 317 8.58 -13.93 -19.73
C VAL A 317 7.94 -14.98 -20.64
N GLU A 318 8.55 -15.21 -21.80
CA GLU A 318 8.13 -16.24 -22.75
C GLU A 318 9.01 -17.49 -22.64
N PHE A 319 8.42 -18.63 -22.29
CA PHE A 319 9.13 -19.92 -22.23
C PHE A 319 9.44 -20.44 -23.63
N ARG A 320 10.70 -20.88 -23.84
CA ARG A 320 11.12 -21.44 -25.14
C ARG A 320 10.59 -22.86 -25.33
N ASP A 321 10.55 -23.63 -24.26
CA ASP A 321 10.07 -25.00 -24.24
C ASP A 321 9.47 -25.41 -22.89
N THR A 322 9.04 -26.67 -22.78
CA THR A 322 8.45 -27.21 -21.55
C THR A 322 9.45 -27.34 -20.40
N ARG A 323 10.76 -27.43 -20.67
CA ARG A 323 11.79 -27.54 -19.63
C ARG A 323 11.97 -26.21 -18.92
N ASP A 324 11.98 -25.11 -19.65
CA ASP A 324 12.00 -23.76 -19.08
C ASP A 324 10.80 -23.57 -18.13
N ALA A 325 9.59 -23.92 -18.61
CA ALA A 325 8.38 -23.83 -17.82
C ALA A 325 8.44 -24.73 -16.56
N GLU A 326 8.95 -25.96 -16.68
CA GLU A 326 9.15 -26.87 -15.56
C GLU A 326 10.15 -26.32 -14.53
N ALA A 327 11.29 -25.78 -14.97
CA ALA A 327 12.32 -25.22 -14.10
C ALA A 327 11.78 -24.04 -13.28
N VAL A 328 11.12 -23.08 -13.93
CA VAL A 328 10.51 -21.93 -13.24
C VAL A 328 9.37 -22.38 -12.32
N THR A 329 8.56 -23.36 -12.73
CA THR A 329 7.52 -23.93 -11.86
C THR A 329 8.11 -24.52 -10.58
N GLN A 330 9.22 -25.27 -10.69
CA GLN A 330 9.88 -25.85 -9.52
C GLN A 330 10.45 -24.76 -8.59
N ALA A 331 11.04 -23.71 -9.16
CA ALA A 331 11.53 -22.57 -8.38
C ALA A 331 10.39 -21.85 -7.64
N ILE A 332 9.26 -21.59 -8.30
CA ILE A 332 8.06 -21.00 -7.66
C ILE A 332 7.53 -21.89 -6.54
N ILE A 333 7.44 -23.21 -6.76
CA ILE A 333 6.99 -24.14 -5.72
C ILE A 333 7.97 -24.15 -4.52
N ALA A 334 9.28 -24.10 -4.78
CA ALA A 334 10.28 -24.01 -3.72
C ALA A 334 10.12 -22.73 -2.91
N LEU A 335 9.99 -21.58 -3.57
CA LEU A 335 9.74 -20.29 -2.95
C LEU A 335 8.47 -20.32 -2.10
N LYS A 336 7.33 -20.72 -2.67
CA LYS A 336 6.04 -20.80 -1.96
C LYS A 336 6.09 -21.66 -0.70
N ASN A 337 6.90 -22.72 -0.68
CA ASN A 337 7.05 -23.57 0.51
C ASN A 337 7.84 -22.90 1.65
N ARG A 338 8.63 -21.88 1.34
CA ARG A 338 9.57 -21.19 2.24
C ARG A 338 9.08 -19.80 2.65
N SER A 339 8.34 -19.13 1.78
CA SER A 339 7.71 -17.83 2.08
C SER A 339 6.72 -17.92 3.23
N ARG A 340 6.61 -16.84 4.02
CA ARG A 340 5.47 -16.70 4.94
C ARG A 340 4.17 -16.64 4.16
N SER A 341 3.09 -17.11 4.78
CA SER A 341 1.77 -17.13 4.18
C SER A 341 0.74 -16.51 5.12
N TRP A 342 -0.13 -15.67 4.56
CA TRP A 342 -1.27 -15.11 5.31
C TRP A 342 -2.23 -16.21 5.74
N LEU A 343 -2.52 -17.17 4.86
CA LEU A 343 -3.39 -18.32 5.16
C LEU A 343 -2.86 -19.18 6.32
N LEU A 344 -1.54 -19.24 6.44
CA LEU A 344 -0.84 -19.97 7.51
C LEU A 344 -0.52 -19.09 8.72
N PHE A 345 -1.09 -17.89 8.81
CA PHE A 345 -0.93 -16.94 9.90
C PHE A 345 0.54 -16.54 10.15
N GLY A 346 1.25 -16.23 9.07
CA GLY A 346 2.65 -15.79 9.06
C GLY A 346 3.68 -16.93 9.08
N HIS A 347 3.25 -18.19 9.15
CA HIS A 347 4.15 -19.34 9.02
C HIS A 347 4.40 -19.65 7.55
N SER A 348 5.56 -20.25 7.26
CA SER A 348 5.80 -20.94 5.99
C SER A 348 5.27 -22.39 6.03
N PRO A 349 4.90 -22.97 4.87
CA PRO A 349 4.57 -24.39 4.79
C PRO A 349 5.69 -25.30 5.33
N GLU A 350 6.96 -24.95 5.10
CA GLU A 350 8.09 -25.76 5.55
C GLU A 350 8.23 -25.79 7.09
N GLU A 351 8.04 -24.67 7.77
CA GLU A 351 8.09 -24.60 9.24
C GLU A 351 7.02 -25.47 9.89
N LEU A 352 5.80 -25.45 9.34
CA LEU A 352 4.69 -26.27 9.83
C LEU A 352 4.96 -27.77 9.60
N ARG A 353 5.63 -28.13 8.50
CA ARG A 353 6.03 -29.52 8.25
C ARG A 353 7.07 -30.01 9.25
N LYS A 354 7.99 -29.14 9.69
CA LYS A 354 9.06 -29.47 10.65
C LYS A 354 8.55 -29.57 12.09
N THR A 355 7.56 -28.76 12.46
CA THR A 355 7.00 -28.67 13.81
C THR A 355 5.77 -29.54 14.05
N GLY A 356 5.15 -30.06 12.98
CA GLY A 356 4.03 -30.98 13.06
C GLY A 356 4.38 -32.32 13.73
N PRO A 357 3.41 -33.02 14.35
CA PRO A 357 3.64 -34.35 14.90
C PRO A 357 4.17 -35.28 13.79
N LYS A 358 5.32 -35.94 14.03
CA LYS A 358 5.82 -37.04 13.19
C LYS A 358 4.78 -38.16 13.20
N GLY A 359 3.80 -38.10 12.30
CA GLY A 359 2.68 -39.05 12.29
C GLY A 359 1.36 -38.54 11.70
N MET A 360 1.22 -37.25 11.38
CA MET A 360 0.07 -36.76 10.59
C MET A 360 0.48 -36.56 9.14
N GLY A 361 0.73 -37.67 8.44
CA GLY A 361 0.67 -37.65 6.99
C GLY A 361 -0.74 -37.19 6.58
N SER A 362 -0.81 -36.40 5.51
CA SER A 362 -2.01 -36.10 4.73
C SER A 362 -3.18 -37.06 5.00
N THR A 363 -4.07 -36.72 5.92
CA THR A 363 -5.39 -37.35 5.98
C THR A 363 -6.27 -36.61 5.01
N GLY A 364 -6.08 -36.97 3.74
CA GLY A 364 -6.92 -36.60 2.61
C GLY A 364 -6.73 -37.54 1.41
N GLY A 365 -5.62 -38.27 1.31
CA GLY A 365 -5.40 -39.28 0.29
C GLY A 365 -5.96 -40.65 0.68
N ARG A 366 -7.30 -40.82 0.66
CA ARG A 366 -7.89 -42.16 0.69
C ARG A 366 -7.80 -42.74 -0.71
N SER A 367 -6.92 -43.72 -0.91
CA SER A 367 -6.86 -44.55 -2.12
C SER A 367 -8.24 -45.14 -2.41
N VAL A 368 -8.92 -44.58 -3.41
CA VAL A 368 -10.13 -45.16 -4.01
C VAL A 368 -9.73 -45.68 -5.39
N LYS A 369 -9.92 -47.00 -5.57
CA LYS A 369 -9.84 -47.66 -6.89
C LYS A 369 -10.89 -47.08 -7.84
N PRO A 370 -10.64 -47.04 -9.17
CA PRO A 370 -11.42 -46.23 -10.09
C PRO A 370 -12.83 -46.81 -10.25
N GLY A 371 -13.83 -46.00 -9.90
CA GLY A 371 -15.24 -46.25 -10.12
C GLY A 371 -15.91 -44.92 -10.47
N SER A 372 -16.40 -44.85 -11.70
CA SER A 372 -17.13 -43.75 -12.33
C SER A 372 -18.19 -43.08 -11.44
N GLY A 373 -18.22 -41.75 -11.43
CA GLY A 373 -19.37 -40.97 -10.95
C GLY A 373 -18.97 -39.63 -10.34
N GLU A 374 -19.40 -38.55 -11.00
CA GLU A 374 -19.12 -37.14 -10.71
C GLU A 374 -19.52 -36.71 -9.27
N ALA A 375 -18.62 -35.99 -8.59
CA ALA A 375 -18.97 -35.05 -7.52
C ALA A 375 -17.84 -34.02 -7.36
N SER A 376 -18.10 -32.79 -7.81
CA SER A 376 -17.18 -31.64 -7.76
C SER A 376 -17.11 -31.05 -6.35
N SER A 377 -15.94 -31.08 -5.71
CA SER A 377 -15.63 -30.21 -4.56
C SER A 377 -15.30 -28.81 -5.10
N LYS A 378 -16.22 -27.85 -4.91
CA LYS A 378 -16.03 -26.45 -5.29
C LYS A 378 -15.13 -25.76 -4.26
N ILE A 379 -13.92 -25.40 -4.67
CA ILE A 379 -13.05 -24.43 -3.99
C ILE A 379 -13.36 -23.08 -4.66
N VAL A 380 -13.73 -22.06 -3.87
CA VAL A 380 -13.98 -20.71 -4.36
C VAL A 380 -12.64 -19.95 -4.37
N PRO A 381 -12.16 -19.44 -5.51
CA PRO A 381 -10.93 -18.64 -5.56
C PRO A 381 -11.15 -17.26 -4.94
N LEU A 382 -10.14 -16.76 -4.21
CA LEU A 382 -10.14 -15.47 -3.50
C LEU A 382 -10.09 -14.24 -4.43
N PHE A 383 -10.02 -14.43 -5.75
CA PHE A 383 -9.96 -13.35 -6.73
C PHE A 383 -11.31 -13.19 -7.45
N GLY A 384 -11.90 -12.01 -7.31
CA GLY A 384 -13.09 -11.54 -8.01
C GLY A 384 -12.88 -11.34 -9.50
N HIS A 385 -12.64 -12.42 -10.23
CA HIS A 385 -13.14 -12.54 -11.58
C HIS A 385 -14.12 -13.70 -11.57
N SER A 386 -15.41 -13.37 -11.48
CA SER A 386 -16.44 -14.30 -11.90
C SER A 386 -16.03 -14.77 -13.31
N PRO A 387 -15.71 -16.06 -13.53
CA PRO A 387 -15.79 -16.56 -14.88
C PRO A 387 -17.24 -16.32 -15.24
N ALA A 388 -17.52 -15.43 -16.20
CA ALA A 388 -18.80 -15.48 -16.88
C ALA A 388 -19.02 -16.95 -17.19
N GLU A 389 -20.04 -17.57 -16.57
CA GLU A 389 -20.39 -18.95 -16.88
C GLU A 389 -20.49 -18.97 -18.40
N SER A 390 -19.52 -19.61 -19.04
CA SER A 390 -19.53 -19.72 -20.48
C SER A 390 -20.69 -20.64 -20.78
N VAL A 391 -21.86 -20.03 -20.97
CA VAL A 391 -23.03 -20.67 -21.53
C VAL A 391 -22.50 -21.28 -22.81
N LYS A 392 -22.35 -22.61 -22.81
CA LYS A 392 -21.84 -23.36 -23.95
C LYS A 392 -22.77 -23.06 -25.11
N THR A 393 -22.40 -22.08 -25.91
CA THR A 393 -23.20 -21.63 -27.05
C THR A 393 -23.13 -22.76 -28.05
N GLY A 394 -24.27 -23.43 -28.27
CA GLY A 394 -24.36 -24.54 -29.21
C GLY A 394 -23.98 -24.06 -30.61
N ARG A 395 -23.39 -24.95 -31.43
CA ARG A 395 -22.94 -24.62 -32.80
C ARG A 395 -24.03 -23.94 -33.66
N ASN A 396 -25.31 -24.20 -33.39
CA ASN A 396 -26.44 -23.65 -34.12
C ASN A 396 -27.15 -22.48 -33.42
N ASP A 397 -26.73 -22.09 -32.21
CA ASP A 397 -27.34 -21.00 -31.44
C ASP A 397 -26.92 -19.63 -31.98
N PRO A 398 -27.67 -18.56 -31.69
CA PRO A 398 -27.28 -17.20 -32.03
C PRO A 398 -25.91 -16.85 -31.45
N CYS A 399 -25.06 -16.21 -32.25
CA CYS A 399 -23.70 -15.90 -31.88
C CYS A 399 -23.65 -14.79 -30.80
N PRO A 400 -22.93 -14.97 -29.68
CA PRO A 400 -22.93 -14.04 -28.55
C PRO A 400 -22.29 -12.68 -28.87
N CYS A 401 -21.60 -12.54 -30.00
CA CYS A 401 -21.08 -11.25 -30.47
C CYS A 401 -22.16 -10.30 -31.04
N GLY A 402 -23.44 -10.68 -31.03
CA GLY A 402 -24.54 -9.83 -31.47
C GLY A 402 -24.71 -9.72 -32.99
N SER A 403 -24.01 -10.53 -33.79
CA SER A 403 -24.03 -10.45 -35.26
C SER A 403 -25.33 -10.94 -35.92
N GLY A 404 -26.26 -11.51 -35.16
CA GLY A 404 -27.50 -12.13 -35.65
C GLY A 404 -27.31 -13.45 -36.42
N LYS A 405 -26.08 -13.96 -36.53
CA LYS A 405 -25.75 -15.23 -37.21
C LYS A 405 -25.66 -16.39 -36.21
N LYS A 406 -25.74 -17.64 -36.68
CA LYS A 406 -25.47 -18.84 -35.86
C LYS A 406 -23.98 -18.95 -35.51
N TYR A 407 -23.63 -19.44 -34.32
CA TYR A 407 -22.27 -19.49 -33.79
C TYR A 407 -21.24 -20.11 -34.74
N LYS A 408 -21.55 -21.27 -35.35
CA LYS A 408 -20.68 -21.95 -36.33
C LYS A 408 -20.35 -21.15 -37.60
N ASN A 409 -21.13 -20.11 -37.89
CA ASN A 409 -20.98 -19.27 -39.08
C ASN A 409 -20.40 -17.89 -38.74
N CYS A 410 -20.01 -17.64 -37.49
CA CYS A 410 -19.44 -16.38 -37.02
C CYS A 410 -18.18 -16.63 -36.16
N CYS A 411 -18.29 -16.57 -34.83
CA CYS A 411 -17.14 -16.73 -33.92
C CYS A 411 -16.65 -18.18 -33.75
N GLY A 412 -17.45 -19.18 -34.16
CA GLY A 412 -17.08 -20.59 -34.11
C GLY A 412 -16.47 -21.14 -35.41
N LYS A 413 -15.78 -20.30 -36.19
CA LYS A 413 -15.06 -20.67 -37.42
C LYS A 413 -13.61 -21.00 -37.15
#